data_AF-A0A3M1JW60-F1
#
_entry.id   AF-A0A3M1JW60-F1
#
_cell.length_a   1.000
_cell.length_b   1.000
_cell.length_c   1.000
_cell.angle_alpha   90.00
_cell.angle_beta   90.00
_cell.angle_gamma   90.00
#
_symmetry.space_group_name_H-M   'P 1'
#
loop_
_entity.id
_entity.type
_entity.pdbx_description
1 polymer ?
#
loop_
_entity_poly.entity_id
_entity_poly.type
_entity_poly.pdbx_seq_one_letter_code
_entity_poly.pdbx_strand_id
1 'polypeptide(L)'
;MRLREFIGNPRWRRHMVRVAITLLIGTIGALAYARTPLPLPWFLGAMLAALAALALKVPVEGSERLTLVMRVVLGLAIGSAFSPEMMERAGEMLISLAFVFPYVFFLALIGYPYFRLFRDFDRITAFLSAIPGGFQTMVAIGEDCGSDLRRL
;
A
#
# COMPACT_ATOMS: atom_id res chain seq x y z
N MET A 1 -4.71 34.64 2.01
CA MET A 1 -3.97 35.28 0.89
C MET A 1 -2.96 34.37 0.17
N ARG A 2 -2.44 33.28 0.78
CA ARG A 2 -1.44 32.36 0.17
C ARG A 2 -1.97 31.30 -0.83
N LEU A 3 -3.28 31.18 -1.03
CA LEU A 3 -3.88 30.13 -1.88
C LEU A 3 -3.82 30.43 -3.39
N ARG A 4 -3.74 31.70 -3.81
CA ARG A 4 -3.71 32.06 -5.24
C ARG A 4 -2.31 31.99 -5.88
N GLU A 5 -1.25 32.26 -5.12
CA GLU A 5 0.15 32.07 -5.58
C GLU A 5 0.52 30.59 -5.75
N PHE A 6 -0.16 29.70 -5.04
CA PHE A 6 0.07 28.25 -5.09
C PHE A 6 -0.42 27.62 -6.41
N ILE A 7 -1.55 28.11 -6.93
CA ILE A 7 -2.20 27.58 -8.15
C ILE A 7 -1.50 28.09 -9.43
N GLY A 8 -0.78 29.22 -9.34
CA GLY A 8 -0.02 29.81 -10.45
C GLY A 8 1.38 29.22 -10.67
N ASN A 9 1.87 28.36 -9.78
CA ASN A 9 3.22 27.82 -9.88
C ASN A 9 3.27 26.67 -10.92
N PRO A 10 4.13 26.74 -11.95
CA PRO A 10 4.25 25.69 -12.97
C PRO A 10 4.61 24.31 -12.42
N ARG A 11 5.21 24.24 -11.22
CA ARG A 11 5.46 22.97 -10.52
C ARG A 11 4.18 22.26 -10.06
N TRP A 12 3.19 23.01 -9.56
CA TRP A 12 1.91 22.45 -9.09
C TRP A 12 1.08 21.86 -10.23
N ARG A 13 1.00 22.57 -11.37
CA ARG A 13 0.34 22.06 -12.57
C ARG A 13 0.99 20.76 -13.07
N ARG A 14 2.33 20.69 -13.10
CA ARG A 14 3.03 19.46 -13.52
C ARG A 14 2.75 18.30 -12.58
N HIS A 15 2.78 18.52 -11.27
CA HIS A 15 2.48 17.49 -10.28
C HIS A 15 1.04 16.97 -10.44
N MET A 16 0.05 17.85 -10.54
CA MET A 16 -1.35 17.44 -10.73
C MET A 16 -1.55 16.66 -12.05
N VAL A 17 -0.88 17.06 -13.13
CA VAL A 17 -0.93 16.34 -14.41
C VAL A 17 -0.32 14.94 -14.26
N ARG A 18 0.81 14.79 -13.55
CA ARG A 18 1.45 13.48 -13.32
C ARG A 18 0.60 12.57 -12.44
N VAL A 19 -0.03 13.11 -11.40
CA VAL A 19 -0.99 12.38 -10.57
C VAL A 19 -2.20 11.93 -11.40
N ALA A 20 -2.73 12.80 -12.26
CA ALA A 20 -3.84 12.45 -13.15
C ALA A 20 -3.44 11.33 -14.14
N ILE A 21 -2.25 11.42 -14.74
CA ILE A 21 -1.70 10.36 -15.60
C ILE A 21 -1.59 9.03 -14.84
N THR A 22 -1.08 9.08 -13.62
CA THR A 22 -0.93 7.90 -12.74
C THR A 22 -2.27 7.24 -12.45
N LEU A 23 -3.28 8.04 -12.11
CA LEU A 23 -4.64 7.55 -11.87
C LEU A 23 -5.25 6.93 -13.13
N LEU A 24 -5.00 7.53 -14.29
CA LEU A 24 -5.52 7.04 -15.57
C LEU A 24 -4.89 5.70 -15.95
N ILE A 25 -3.57 5.55 -15.78
CA ILE A 25 -2.84 4.30 -15.95
C ILE A 25 -3.39 3.22 -15.01
N GLY A 26 -3.52 3.54 -13.71
CA GLY A 26 -4.04 2.60 -12.72
C GLY A 26 -5.47 2.16 -13.05
N THR A 27 -6.32 3.09 -13.49
CA THR A 27 -7.72 2.80 -13.87
C THR A 27 -7.79 1.90 -15.10
N ILE A 28 -6.98 2.17 -16.13
CA ILE A 28 -6.90 1.31 -17.32
C ILE A 28 -6.43 -0.10 -16.93
N GLY A 29 -5.39 -0.20 -16.09
CA GLY A 29 -4.90 -1.47 -15.59
C GLY A 29 -5.95 -2.27 -14.83
N ALA A 30 -6.67 -1.60 -13.92
CA ALA A 30 -7.75 -2.21 -13.16
C ALA A 30 -8.89 -2.70 -14.06
N LEU A 31 -9.31 -1.89 -15.04
CA LEU A 31 -10.37 -2.25 -15.98
C LEU A 31 -9.96 -3.41 -16.91
N ALA A 32 -8.70 -3.45 -17.34
CA ALA A 32 -8.18 -4.53 -18.17
C ALA A 32 -8.26 -5.89 -17.44
N TYR A 33 -8.02 -5.90 -16.13
CA TYR A 33 -8.06 -7.12 -15.32
C TYR A 33 -9.41 -7.37 -14.64
N ALA A 34 -10.36 -6.44 -14.70
CA ALA A 34 -11.63 -6.50 -13.95
C ALA A 34 -12.46 -7.78 -14.15
N ARG A 35 -12.32 -8.46 -15.31
CA ARG A 35 -13.04 -9.70 -15.64
C ARG A 35 -12.20 -10.97 -15.48
N THR A 36 -10.99 -10.86 -14.95
CA THR A 36 -10.13 -12.03 -14.71
C THR A 36 -10.54 -12.75 -13.42
N PRO A 37 -10.37 -14.08 -13.33
CA PRO A 37 -10.71 -14.86 -12.14
C PRO A 37 -9.70 -14.70 -10.99
N LEU A 38 -8.84 -13.67 -11.04
CA LEU A 38 -7.83 -13.43 -10.02
C LEU A 38 -8.45 -12.91 -8.71
N PRO A 39 -7.89 -13.25 -7.54
CA PRO A 39 -8.27 -12.60 -6.30
C PRO A 39 -7.84 -11.12 -6.35
N LEU A 40 -8.79 -10.20 -6.15
CA LEU A 40 -8.60 -8.74 -6.24
C LEU A 40 -8.09 -8.24 -7.62
N PRO A 41 -8.84 -8.50 -8.71
CA PRO A 41 -8.37 -8.22 -10.06
C PRO A 41 -8.12 -6.72 -10.31
N TRP A 42 -8.93 -5.87 -9.70
CA TRP A 42 -8.81 -4.41 -9.79
C TRP A 42 -7.51 -3.88 -9.17
N PHE A 43 -7.11 -4.44 -8.03
CA PHE A 43 -5.90 -4.03 -7.31
C PHE A 43 -4.65 -4.49 -8.07
N LEU A 44 -4.61 -5.77 -8.44
CA LEU A 44 -3.50 -6.35 -9.20
C LEU A 44 -3.33 -5.65 -10.55
N GLY A 45 -4.43 -5.40 -11.28
CA GLY A 45 -4.40 -4.70 -12.56
C GLY A 45 -3.80 -3.29 -12.45
N ALA A 46 -4.21 -2.51 -11.45
CA ALA A 46 -3.66 -1.17 -11.22
C ALA A 46 -2.17 -1.22 -10.86
N MET A 47 -1.75 -2.16 -9.99
CA MET A 47 -0.35 -2.33 -9.60
C MET A 47 0.53 -2.72 -10.78
N LEU A 48 0.10 -3.70 -11.58
CA LEU A 48 0.86 -4.15 -12.75
C LEU A 48 0.98 -3.05 -13.81
N ALA A 49 -0.09 -2.28 -14.04
CA ALA A 49 -0.05 -1.15 -14.96
C ALA A 49 0.90 -0.03 -14.47
N ALA A 50 0.87 0.28 -13.18
CA ALA A 50 1.79 1.25 -12.58
C ALA A 50 3.25 0.77 -12.65
N LEU A 51 3.50 -0.53 -12.40
CA LEU A 51 4.82 -1.14 -12.52
C LEU A 51 5.32 -1.10 -13.98
N ALA A 52 4.47 -1.44 -14.94
CA ALA A 52 4.79 -1.36 -16.37
C ALA A 52 5.09 0.09 -16.79
N ALA A 53 4.30 1.06 -16.32
CA ALA A 53 4.55 2.48 -16.58
C ALA A 53 5.90 2.94 -16.00
N LEU A 54 6.25 2.49 -14.79
CA LEU A 54 7.54 2.78 -14.18
C LEU A 54 8.70 2.16 -14.97
N ALA A 55 8.55 0.92 -15.46
CA ALA A 55 9.53 0.25 -16.32
C ALA A 55 9.73 1.00 -17.66
N LEU A 56 8.66 1.59 -18.20
CA LEU A 56 8.68 2.44 -19.39
C LEU A 56 9.13 3.89 -19.10
N LYS A 57 9.58 4.19 -17.87
CA LYS A 57 10.03 5.51 -17.42
C LYS A 57 8.96 6.62 -17.53
N VAL A 58 7.68 6.25 -17.50
CA VAL A 58 6.58 7.21 -17.39
C VAL A 58 6.66 7.90 -16.02
N PRO A 59 6.50 9.23 -15.91
CA PRO A 59 6.56 9.94 -14.64
C PRO A 59 5.31 9.65 -13.79
N VAL A 60 5.33 8.52 -13.09
CA VAL A 60 4.32 8.09 -12.12
C VAL A 60 4.55 8.85 -10.81
N GLU A 61 3.53 9.53 -10.31
CA GLU A 61 3.57 10.28 -9.05
C GLU A 61 2.31 10.03 -8.23
N GLY A 62 2.50 9.80 -6.92
CA GLY A 62 1.43 9.75 -5.94
C GLY A 62 1.09 11.14 -5.39
N SER A 63 -0.03 11.23 -4.69
CA SER A 63 -0.43 12.43 -3.94
C SER A 63 -0.69 12.05 -2.49
N GLU A 64 0.07 12.61 -1.55
CA GLU A 64 -0.09 12.33 -0.11
C GLU A 64 -1.52 12.58 0.38
N ARG A 65 -2.15 13.67 -0.09
CA ARG A 65 -3.54 13.99 0.26
C ARG A 65 -4.52 12.94 -0.24
N LEU A 66 -4.34 12.48 -1.47
CA LEU A 66 -5.20 11.44 -2.04
C LEU A 66 -5.00 10.10 -1.31
N THR A 67 -3.75 9.74 -1.02
CA THR A 67 -3.41 8.56 -0.22
C THR A 67 -4.07 8.61 1.16
N LEU A 68 -4.00 9.75 1.85
CA LEU A 68 -4.66 9.94 3.14
C LEU A 68 -6.19 9.74 3.03
N VAL A 69 -6.83 10.38 2.05
CA VAL A 69 -8.27 10.23 1.82
C VAL A 69 -8.64 8.77 1.54
N MET A 70 -7.87 8.08 0.69
CA MET A 70 -8.11 6.67 0.36
C MET A 70 -7.92 5.75 1.57
N ARG A 71 -6.94 6.02 2.44
CA ARG A 71 -6.77 5.30 3.71
C ARG A 71 -7.99 5.46 4.62
N VAL A 72 -8.54 6.67 4.71
CA VAL A 72 -9.77 6.94 5.47
C VAL A 72 -10.96 6.18 4.88
N VAL A 73 -11.15 6.25 3.55
CA VAL A 73 -12.24 5.53 2.86
C VAL A 73 -12.11 4.02 3.07
N LEU A 74 -10.92 3.46 2.93
CA LEU A 74 -10.68 2.04 3.15
C LEU A 74 -10.94 1.63 4.60
N GLY A 75 -10.52 2.44 5.56
CA GLY A 75 -10.80 2.22 6.98
C GLY A 75 -12.30 2.26 7.29
N LEU A 76 -13.03 3.22 6.71
CA LEU A 76 -14.48 3.30 6.85
C LEU A 76 -15.18 2.11 6.18
N ALA A 77 -14.74 1.69 4.99
CA ALA A 77 -15.31 0.53 4.30
C ALA A 77 -15.13 -0.75 5.13
N ILE A 78 -13.91 -1.01 5.62
CA ILE A 78 -13.63 -2.15 6.50
C ILE A 78 -14.41 -2.04 7.81
N GLY A 79 -14.48 -0.85 8.41
CA GLY A 79 -15.23 -0.60 9.64
C GLY A 79 -16.73 -0.80 9.48
N SER A 80 -17.29 -0.39 8.34
CA SER A 80 -18.71 -0.55 8.03
C SER A 80 -19.12 -2.01 7.78
N ALA A 81 -18.16 -2.90 7.51
CA ALA A 81 -18.40 -4.32 7.37
C ALA A 81 -18.63 -5.04 8.71
N PHE A 82 -18.38 -4.38 9.85
CA PHE A 82 -18.71 -4.91 11.17
C PHE A 82 -20.22 -4.79 11.41
N SER A 83 -20.93 -5.90 11.28
CA SER A 83 -22.37 -5.98 11.53
C SER A 83 -22.66 -6.59 12.92
N PRO A 84 -23.88 -6.40 13.47
CA PRO A 84 -24.29 -7.03 14.72
C PRO A 84 -24.17 -8.57 14.68
N GLU A 85 -24.42 -9.19 13.53
CA GLU A 85 -24.32 -10.65 13.34
C GLU A 85 -22.86 -11.15 13.44
N MET A 86 -21.88 -10.31 13.06
CA MET A 86 -20.46 -10.62 13.29
C MET A 86 -20.13 -10.67 14.79
N MET A 87 -20.81 -9.86 15.62
CA MET A 87 -20.59 -9.82 17.06
C MET A 87 -21.02 -11.12 17.74
N GLU A 88 -22.09 -11.76 17.25
CA GLU A 88 -22.53 -13.07 17.74
C GLU A 88 -21.48 -14.17 17.49
N ARG A 89 -20.68 -14.03 16.42
CA ARG A 89 -19.56 -14.93 16.09
C ARG A 89 -18.20 -14.44 16.59
N ALA A 90 -18.17 -13.37 17.39
CA ALA A 90 -16.91 -12.76 17.83
C ALA A 90 -16.00 -13.76 18.56
N GLY A 91 -16.58 -14.70 19.32
CA GLY A 91 -15.83 -15.76 20.01
C GLY A 91 -15.03 -16.67 19.05
N GLU A 92 -15.62 -17.07 17.92
CA GLU A 92 -14.95 -17.87 16.89
C GLU A 92 -13.89 -17.05 16.15
N MET A 93 -14.18 -15.77 15.91
CA MET A 93 -13.23 -14.84 15.29
C MET A 93 -12.02 -14.57 16.19
N LEU A 94 -12.18 -14.57 17.52
CA LEU A 94 -11.08 -14.41 18.47
C LEU A 94 -10.07 -15.55 18.37
N ILE A 95 -10.53 -16.79 18.17
CA ILE A 95 -9.65 -17.94 17.94
C ILE A 95 -8.87 -17.74 16.64
N SER A 96 -9.55 -17.36 15.55
CA SER A 96 -8.90 -17.07 14.27
C SER A 96 -7.89 -15.91 14.37
N LEU A 97 -8.24 -14.86 15.13
CA LEU A 97 -7.37 -13.73 15.41
C LEU A 97 -6.17 -14.12 16.27
N ALA A 98 -6.34 -15.04 17.21
CA ALA A 98 -5.24 -15.57 18.01
C ALA A 98 -4.18 -16.26 17.15
N PHE A 99 -4.56 -16.91 16.04
CA PHE A 99 -3.63 -17.50 15.07
C PHE A 99 -2.82 -16.48 14.27
N VAL A 100 -3.24 -15.21 14.22
CA VAL A 100 -2.47 -14.15 13.56
C VAL A 100 -1.14 -13.92 14.28
N PHE A 101 -1.10 -13.97 15.61
CA PHE A 101 0.13 -13.75 16.38
C PHE A 101 1.24 -14.77 16.07
N PRO A 102 1.02 -16.10 16.20
CA PRO A 102 2.04 -17.08 15.82
C PRO A 102 2.36 -17.01 14.33
N TYR A 103 1.38 -16.75 13.46
CA TYR A 103 1.63 -16.59 12.02
C TYR A 103 2.61 -15.44 11.73
N VAL A 104 2.35 -14.24 12.27
CA VAL A 104 3.22 -13.07 12.15
C VAL A 104 4.60 -13.38 12.74
N PHE A 105 4.65 -14.04 13.90
CA PHE A 105 5.89 -14.43 14.55
C PHE A 105 6.72 -15.38 13.69
N PHE A 106 6.12 -16.42 13.09
CA PHE A 106 6.81 -17.35 12.20
C PHE A 106 7.30 -16.66 10.93
N LEU A 107 6.49 -15.77 10.32
CA LEU A 107 6.92 -14.98 9.18
C LEU A 107 8.11 -14.08 9.51
N ALA A 108 8.08 -13.42 10.67
CA ALA A 108 9.20 -12.61 11.13
C ALA A 108 10.45 -13.47 11.39
N LEU A 109 10.28 -14.62 12.07
CA LEU A 109 11.36 -15.53 12.44
C LEU A 109 12.06 -16.12 11.22
N ILE A 110 11.35 -16.35 10.12
CA ILE A 110 11.92 -16.90 8.88
C ILE A 110 12.38 -15.77 7.95
N GLY A 111 11.52 -14.75 7.74
CA GLY A 111 11.75 -13.65 6.81
C GLY A 111 12.89 -12.74 7.23
N TYR A 112 12.99 -12.36 8.50
CA TYR A 112 14.04 -11.48 8.99
C TYR A 112 15.45 -12.03 8.75
N PRO A 113 15.79 -13.27 9.19
CA PRO A 113 17.10 -13.82 8.89
C PRO A 113 17.28 -14.03 7.39
N TYR A 114 16.24 -14.40 6.63
CA TYR A 114 16.36 -14.51 5.18
C TYR A 114 16.84 -13.19 4.54
N PHE A 115 16.23 -12.06 4.87
CA PHE A 115 16.63 -10.75 4.34
C PHE A 115 17.99 -10.27 4.88
N ARG A 116 18.33 -10.62 6.12
CA ARG A 116 19.63 -10.27 6.72
C ARG A 116 20.79 -11.08 6.17
N LEU A 117 20.62 -12.37 5.94
CA LEU A 117 21.70 -13.29 5.54
C LEU A 117 21.88 -13.39 4.02
N PHE A 118 20.80 -13.33 3.24
CA PHE A 118 20.86 -13.56 1.78
C PHE A 118 20.75 -12.29 0.94
N ARG A 119 20.25 -11.18 1.50
CA ARG A 119 19.94 -9.96 0.74
C ARG A 119 20.66 -8.70 1.24
N ASP A 120 21.45 -8.80 2.31
CA ASP A 120 22.26 -7.72 2.88
C ASP A 120 21.43 -6.46 3.20
N PHE A 121 20.20 -6.64 3.68
CA PHE A 121 19.32 -5.55 4.10
C PHE A 121 19.76 -5.03 5.47
N ASP A 122 19.65 -3.73 5.75
CA ASP A 122 19.84 -3.21 7.11
C ASP A 122 18.77 -3.77 8.06
N ARG A 123 18.98 -3.59 9.37
CA ARG A 123 18.13 -4.20 10.39
C ARG A 123 16.68 -3.72 10.32
N ILE A 124 16.45 -2.47 9.95
CA ILE A 124 15.12 -1.86 9.93
C ILE A 124 14.39 -2.28 8.66
N THR A 125 15.03 -2.17 7.49
CA THR A 125 14.47 -2.63 6.22
C THR A 125 14.18 -4.13 6.25
N ALA A 126 15.09 -4.97 6.75
CA ALA A 126 14.86 -6.41 6.85
C ALA A 126 13.66 -6.77 7.75
N PHE A 127 13.47 -6.02 8.84
CA PHE A 127 12.36 -6.24 9.77
C PHE A 127 11.03 -5.81 9.16
N LEU A 128 10.98 -4.61 8.55
CA LEU A 128 9.78 -4.07 7.91
C LEU A 128 9.39 -4.86 6.64
N SER A 129 10.35 -5.44 5.91
CA SER A 129 10.08 -6.35 4.78
C SER A 129 9.61 -7.74 5.23
N ALA A 130 10.02 -8.21 6.41
CA ALA A 130 9.70 -9.56 6.90
C ALA A 130 8.33 -9.65 7.57
N ILE A 131 7.91 -8.57 8.22
CA ILE A 131 6.70 -8.59 9.04
C ILE A 131 5.49 -8.23 8.19
N PRO A 132 4.46 -9.10 8.16
CA PRO A 132 3.22 -8.77 7.49
C PRO A 132 2.55 -7.58 8.20
N GLY A 133 2.19 -6.57 7.42
CA GLY A 133 1.42 -5.43 7.90
C GLY A 133 0.87 -4.61 6.74
N GLY A 134 0.22 -3.49 7.04
CA GLY A 134 -0.23 -2.58 6.00
C GLY A 134 0.99 -2.04 5.25
N PHE A 135 1.13 -2.37 3.96
CA PHE A 135 2.23 -1.88 3.10
C PHE A 135 2.46 -0.37 3.26
N GLN A 136 1.37 0.39 3.25
CA GLN A 136 1.35 1.84 3.44
C GLN A 136 1.88 2.29 4.82
N THR A 137 1.67 1.49 5.86
CA THR A 137 2.18 1.74 7.21
C THR A 137 3.66 1.40 7.30
N MET A 138 4.11 0.32 6.68
CA MET A 138 5.52 -0.09 6.68
C MET A 138 6.40 0.90 5.93
N VAL A 139 5.93 1.43 4.80
CA VAL A 139 6.61 2.52 4.07
C VAL A 139 6.72 3.78 4.95
N ALA A 140 5.65 4.15 5.64
CA ALA A 140 5.66 5.34 6.51
C ALA A 140 6.62 5.18 7.70
N ILE A 141 6.56 4.06 8.42
CA ILE A 141 7.51 3.75 9.51
C ILE A 141 8.94 3.69 8.97
N GLY A 142 9.11 3.10 7.79
CA GLY A 142 10.40 3.00 7.12
C GLY A 142 10.99 4.36 6.75
N GLU A 143 10.18 5.32 6.38
CA GLU A 143 10.60 6.70 6.08
C GLU A 143 11.11 7.39 7.35
N ASP A 144 10.35 7.28 8.46
CA ASP A 144 10.72 7.84 9.76
C ASP A 144 11.98 7.19 10.36
N CYS A 145 12.18 5.89 10.11
CA CYS A 145 13.28 5.12 10.66
C CYS A 145 14.53 5.06 9.75
N GLY A 146 14.50 5.69 8.57
CA GLY A 146 15.63 5.73 7.64
C GLY A 146 15.91 4.41 6.92
N SER A 147 14.89 3.59 6.68
CA SER A 147 14.98 2.36 5.88
C SER A 147 15.18 2.65 4.38
N ASP A 148 15.67 1.68 3.62
CA ASP A 148 15.70 1.77 2.15
C ASP A 148 14.30 1.52 1.58
N LEU A 149 13.56 2.61 1.38
CA LEU A 149 12.18 2.59 0.84
C LEU A 149 12.04 1.90 -0.52
N ARG A 150 13.12 1.72 -1.28
CA ARG A 150 13.07 1.00 -2.58
C ARG A 150 13.07 -0.51 -2.41
N ARG A 151 13.41 -1.00 -1.21
CA ARG A 151 13.53 -2.43 -0.87
C ARG A 151 12.38 -2.95 -0.01
N LEU A 152 11.47 -2.06 0.44
CA LEU A 152 10.20 -2.37 1.09
C LEU A 152 9.10 -2.63 0.04
#